data_AF-A0A3A4WN26-F1
#
_entry.id   AF-A0A3A4WN26-F1
#
_cell.length_a   1.000
_cell.length_b   1.000
_cell.length_c   1.000
_cell.angle_alpha   90.00
_cell.angle_beta   90.00
_cell.angle_gamma   90.00
#
_symmetry.space_group_name_H-M   'P 1'
#
loop_
_entity.id
_entity.type
_entity.pdbx_description
1 polymer ?
#
loop_
_entity_poly.entity_id
_entity_poly.type
_entity_poly.pdbx_seq_one_letter_code
_entity_poly.pdbx_strand_id
1 'polypeptide(L)' 'MKISYDPEIDALYIRLIEGKHECRTVRLNEEIALNIGPDEKLVGIEILDATEVLGQGRLPEVTLENIPLAASV' A
#
# COMPACT_ATOMS: atom_id res chain seq x y z
N MET A 1 -1.15 -8.11 6.97
CA MET A 1 -1.18 -7.21 5.80
C MET A 1 -2.48 -6.45 5.86
N LYS A 2 -2.42 -5.15 5.62
CA LYS A 2 -3.59 -4.29 5.53
C LYS A 2 -3.46 -3.43 4.28
N ILE A 3 -4.50 -3.43 3.46
CA ILE A 3 -4.63 -2.51 2.34
C ILE A 3 -5.64 -1.45 2.78
N SER A 4 -5.23 -0.20 2.79
CA SER A 4 -6.07 0.94 3.14
C SER A 4 -6.15 1.88 1.96
N TYR A 5 -7.33 2.43 1.70
CA TYR A 5 -7.55 3.45 0.70
C TYR A 5 -8.15 4.69 1.38
N ASP A 6 -7.58 5.85 1.08
CA ASP A 6 -8.11 7.16 1.48
C ASP A 6 -8.80 7.81 0.27
N PRO A 7 -10.15 7.89 0.25
CA PRO A 7 -10.89 8.47 -0.86
C PRO A 7 -10.77 9.99 -0.95
N GLU A 8 -10.33 10.70 0.11
CA GLU A 8 -10.24 12.16 0.07
C GLU A 8 -9.08 12.64 -0.82
N ILE A 9 -8.02 11.83 -0.92
CA ILE A 9 -6.78 12.17 -1.62
C ILE A 9 -6.37 11.14 -2.69
N ASP A 10 -7.25 10.19 -3.00
CA ASP A 10 -6.98 9.06 -3.92
C ASP A 10 -5.66 8.34 -3.63
N ALA A 11 -5.42 7.99 -2.36
CA ALA A 11 -4.18 7.35 -1.93
C ALA A 11 -4.43 5.94 -1.39
N LEU A 12 -3.65 4.98 -1.87
CA LEU A 12 -3.67 3.59 -1.41
C LEU A 12 -2.36 3.25 -0.69
N TYR A 13 -2.49 2.62 0.47
CA TYR A 13 -1.35 2.12 1.24
C TYR A 13 -1.47 0.61 1.46
N ILE A 14 -0.44 -0.13 1.03
CA ILE A 14 -0.30 -1.56 1.29
C ILE A 14 0.71 -1.74 2.42
N ARG A 15 0.23 -2.06 3.62
CA ARG A 15 1.05 -2.43 4.77
C ARG A 15 1.35 -3.92 4.73
N LEU A 16 2.62 -4.27 4.59
CA LEU A 16 3.08 -5.66 4.62
C LEU A 16 3.38 -6.12 6.06
N ILE A 17 4.00 -5.24 6.86
CA ILE A 17 4.42 -5.52 8.23
C ILE A 17 3.66 -4.60 9.20
N GLU A 18 2.99 -5.19 10.19
CA GLU A 18 2.23 -4.47 11.22
C GLU A 18 3.14 -3.73 12.21
N GLY A 19 2.59 -2.71 12.87
CA GLY A 19 3.29 -1.92 13.88
C GLY A 19 3.99 -0.68 13.34
N LYS A 20 4.68 0.04 14.24
CA LYS A 20 5.47 1.23 13.91
C LYS A 20 6.89 0.81 13.54
N HIS A 21 7.38 1.32 12.42
CA HIS A 21 8.72 1.05 11.91
C HIS A 21 9.35 2.37 11.47
N GLU A 22 10.60 2.59 11.86
CA GLU A 22 11.41 3.66 11.28
C GLU A 22 11.80 3.25 9.86
N CYS A 23 11.27 3.98 8.87
CA CYS A 23 11.47 3.65 7.46
C CYS A 23 12.22 4.76 6.75
N ARG A 24 13.08 4.37 5.81
CA ARG A 24 13.47 5.25 4.70
C ARG A 24 12.53 5.04 3.53
N THR A 25 12.25 6.10 2.79
CA THR A 25 11.40 6.02 1.59
C THR A 25 12.27 5.90 0.35
N VAL A 26 11.97 4.91 -0.50
CA VAL A 26 12.47 4.80 -1.87
C VAL A 26 11.36 5.22 -2.80
N ARG A 27 11.52 6.38 -3.42
CA ARG A 27 10.57 6.86 -4.44
C ARG A 27 10.87 6.17 -5.77
N LEU A 28 9.91 5.43 -6.32
CA LEU A 28 10.05 4.78 -7.63
C LEU A 28 9.70 5.75 -8.76
N ASN A 29 8.63 6.51 -8.58
CA ASN A 29 8.17 7.60 -9.43
C ASN A 29 7.38 8.63 -8.58
N GLU A 30 6.67 9.57 -9.19
CA GLU A 30 5.95 10.61 -8.45
C GLU A 30 4.80 10.01 -7.62
N GLU A 31 4.19 8.94 -8.10
CA GLU A 31 2.99 8.32 -7.53
C GLU A 31 3.30 7.15 -6.58
N ILE A 32 4.42 6.46 -6.74
CA ILE A 32 4.73 5.21 -6.04
C ILE A 32 5.99 5.34 -5.18
N ALA A 33 5.85 5.01 -3.91
CA ALA A 33 6.93 5.00 -2.93
C ALA A 33 6.96 3.71 -2.10
N LEU A 34 8.16 3.22 -1.82
CA LEU A 34 8.41 2.05 -0.98
C LEU A 34 8.94 2.49 0.39
N ASN A 35 8.36 1.99 1.46
CA ASN A 35 8.82 2.21 2.82
C ASN A 35 9.69 1.04 3.28
N ILE A 36 11.00 1.27 3.35
CA ILE A 36 12.01 0.27 3.70
C ILE A 36 12.46 0.49 5.15
N GLY A 37 12.20 -0.48 6.01
CA GLY A 37 12.65 -0.51 7.40
C GLY A 37 14.07 -1.05 7.57
N PRO A 38 14.51 -1.32 8.81
CA PRO A 38 15.79 -1.96 9.10
C PRO A 38 15.94 -3.31 8.41
N ASP A 39 17.19 -3.71 8.14
CA ASP A 39 17.54 -4.96 7.45
C ASP A 39 16.88 -5.10 6.05
N GLU A 40 16.68 -3.97 5.37
CA GLU A 40 16.05 -3.90 4.04
C GLU A 40 14.63 -4.48 3.96
N LYS A 41 13.92 -4.55 5.10
CA LYS A 41 12.54 -5.05 5.15
C LYS A 41 11.58 -4.08 4.48
N LEU A 42 10.85 -4.54 3.47
CA LEU A 42 9.75 -3.77 2.88
C LEU A 42 8.56 -3.75 3.86
N VAL A 43 8.32 -2.60 4.48
CA VAL A 43 7.25 -2.41 5.47
C VAL A 43 5.92 -2.07 4.79
N GLY A 44 5.97 -1.27 3.73
CA GLY A 44 4.77 -0.95 2.96
C GLY A 44 5.05 -0.22 1.65
N ILE A 45 3.97 -0.02 0.91
CA ILE A 45 3.95 0.61 -0.41
C ILE A 45 2.88 1.69 -0.35
N GLU A 46 3.24 2.91 -0.73
CA GLU A 46 2.34 4.05 -0.91
C GLU A 46 2.14 4.29 -2.41
N ILE A 47 0.89 4.50 -2.80
CA ILE A 47 0.45 4.72 -4.18
C ILE A 47 -0.52 5.90 -4.16
N LEU A 48 -0.12 7.02 -4.74
CA LEU A 48 -0.97 8.18 -5.01
C LEU A 48 -1.70 7.98 -6.34
N ASP A 49 -2.77 8.74 -6.55
CA ASP A 49 -3.66 8.65 -7.72
C ASP A 49 -4.04 7.19 -8.00
N ALA A 50 -4.39 6.45 -6.95
CA ALA A 50 -4.51 4.99 -6.99
C ALA A 50 -5.57 4.51 -7.99
N THR A 51 -6.64 5.28 -8.21
CA THR A 51 -7.64 4.95 -9.22
C THR A 51 -7.07 5.00 -10.64
N GLU A 52 -6.19 5.94 -10.95
CA GLU A 52 -5.52 6.04 -12.25
C GLU A 52 -4.41 5.00 -12.38
N VAL A 53 -3.52 4.93 -11.38
CA VAL A 53 -2.33 4.07 -11.39
C VAL A 53 -2.68 2.58 -11.43
N LEU A 54 -3.74 2.16 -10.73
CA LEU A 54 -4.08 0.74 -10.58
C LEU A 54 -5.39 0.33 -11.25
N GLY A 55 -6.37 1.24 -11.31
CA GLY A 55 -7.75 0.88 -11.60
C GLY A 55 -8.34 1.47 -12.87
N GLN A 56 -7.53 2.13 -13.72
CA GLN A 56 -7.98 2.72 -14.98
C GLN A 56 -9.12 3.74 -14.80
N GLY A 57 -9.02 4.57 -13.75
CA GLY A 57 -9.98 5.63 -13.42
C GLY A 57 -11.08 5.21 -12.44
N ARG A 58 -10.95 4.06 -11.78
CA ARG A 58 -11.81 3.64 -10.66
C ARG A 58 -10.98 2.99 -9.56
N LEU A 59 -11.52 2.84 -8.36
CA LEU A 59 -10.84 2.08 -7.32
C LEU A 59 -10.64 0.62 -7.77
N PRO A 60 -9.42 0.07 -7.72
CA PRO A 60 -9.18 -1.33 -8.11
C PRO A 60 -9.83 -2.30 -7.12
N GLU A 61 -10.23 -3.46 -7.64
CA GLU A 61 -10.67 -4.60 -6.82
C GLU A 61 -9.46 -5.39 -6.33
N VAL A 62 -9.57 -5.97 -5.12
CA VAL A 62 -8.53 -6.82 -4.54
C VAL A 62 -9.00 -8.27 -4.61
N THR A 63 -8.19 -9.13 -5.23
CA THR A 63 -8.38 -10.58 -5.21
C THR A 63 -7.34 -11.22 -4.29
N LEU A 64 -7.76 -12.15 -3.45
CA LEU A 64 -6.90 -12.94 -2.58
C LEU A 64 -6.93 -14.40 -3.04
N GLU A 65 -5.77 -14.94 -3.43
CA GLU A 65 -5.63 -16.33 -3.84
C GLU A 65 -4.83 -17.10 -2.80
N ASN A 66 -5.39 -18.21 -2.29
CA ASN A 66 -4.75 -19.07 -1.28
C ASN A 66 -4.33 -18.34 0.02
N ILE A 67 -4.93 -17.18 0.31
CA ILE A 67 -4.67 -16.37 1.50
C ILE A 67 -6.01 -16.15 2.21
N PRO A 68 -6.10 -16.44 3.53
CA PRO A 68 -7.32 -16.17 4.29
C PRO A 68 -7.55 -14.66 4.46
N LEU A 69 -8.80 -14.23 4.30
CA LEU A 69 -9.21 -12.86 4.61
C LEU A 69 -9.30 -12.68 6.14
N ALA A 70 -8.59 -11.69 6.66
CA ALA A 70 -8.71 -11.28 8.06
C ALA A 70 -9.88 -10.31 8.23
N ALA A 71 -10.61 -10.41 9.35
CA ALA A 71 -11.61 -9.41 9.70
C ALA A 71 -10.93 -8.08 10.06
N SER A 72 -11.47 -6.97 9.57
CA SER A 72 -11.07 -5.64 10.02
C SER A 72 -11.57 -5.42 11.45
N VAL A 73 -10.68 -4.98 12.35
CA VAL A 73 -11.00 -4.49 13.71
C VAL A 73 -11.07 -2.98 13.74
#